data_AF-A0ABD6FNN3-F1
#
_entry.id   AF-A0ABD6FNN3-F1
#
_cell.length_a   1.000
_cell.length_b   1.000
_cell.length_c   1.000
_cell.angle_alpha   90.00
_cell.angle_beta   90.00
_cell.angle_gamma   90.00
#
_symmetry.space_group_name_H-M   'P 1'
#
loop_
_entity.id
_entity.type
_entity.pdbx_description
1 polymer ?
#
loop_
_entity_poly.entity_id
_entity_poly.type
_entity_poly.pdbx_seq_one_letter_code
_entity_poly.pdbx_strand_id
1 'polypeptide(L)' 'MGENTDKTPSRHQVYEQIRARELARGASEDEAARIAAETVDKVIAREHGE' A
#
# COMPACT_ATOMS: atom_id res chain seq x y z
N MET A 1 -17.51 13.60 16.43
CA MET A 1 -16.70 12.40 16.71
C MET A 1 -17.30 11.27 15.89
N GLY A 2 -16.87 11.04 14.65
CA GLY A 2 -15.55 10.48 14.35
C GLY A 2 -15.72 8.95 14.32
N GLU A 3 -16.51 8.45 13.35
CA GLU A 3 -16.58 7.02 13.07
C GLU A 3 -15.20 6.59 12.59
N ASN A 4 -14.45 5.95 13.50
CA ASN A 4 -13.19 5.31 13.18
C ASN A 4 -13.53 4.18 12.20
N THR A 5 -13.17 4.42 10.95
CA THR A 5 -13.28 3.49 9.83
C THR A 5 -12.49 2.22 10.16
N ASP A 6 -13.20 1.23 10.70
CA ASP A 6 -12.88 -0.18 10.55
C ASP A 6 -13.04 -0.54 9.06
N LYS A 7 -12.10 -0.06 8.25
CA LYS A 7 -12.00 -0.43 6.85
C LYS A 7 -10.57 -0.85 6.67
N THR A 8 -10.35 -2.17 6.75
CA THR A 8 -9.08 -2.74 6.31
C THR A 8 -8.80 -2.18 4.92
N PRO A 9 -7.66 -1.52 4.72
CA PRO A 9 -7.41 -0.80 3.49
C PRO A 9 -7.45 -1.79 2.33
N SER A 10 -8.22 -1.46 1.29
CA SER A 10 -8.32 -2.32 0.12
C SER A 10 -6.94 -2.51 -0.51
N ARG A 11 -6.68 -3.66 -1.13
CA ARG A 11 -5.42 -3.94 -1.86
C ARG A 11 -4.99 -2.78 -2.77
N HIS A 12 -5.93 -2.18 -3.47
CA HIS A 12 -5.67 -1.01 -4.32
C HIS A 12 -5.14 0.20 -3.52
N GLN A 13 -5.74 0.52 -2.37
CA GLN A 13 -5.31 1.63 -1.53
C GLN A 13 -3.93 1.39 -0.93
N VAL A 14 -3.63 0.14 -0.53
CA VAL A 14 -2.29 -0.22 -0.05
C VAL A 14 -1.26 -0.12 -1.18
N TYR A 15 -1.61 -0.58 -2.37
CA TYR A 15 -0.76 -0.43 -3.57
C TYR A 15 -0.45 1.03 -3.87
N GLU A 16 -1.47 1.90 -3.92
CA GLU A 16 -1.27 3.33 -4.19
C GLU A 16 -0.42 4.02 -3.11
N GLN A 17 -0.62 3.67 -1.84
CA GLN A 17 0.21 4.18 -0.75
C GLN A 17 1.68 3.77 -0.88
N ILE A 18 1.95 2.52 -1.24
CA ILE A 18 3.33 2.05 -1.45
C ILE A 18 3.94 2.76 -2.66
N ARG A 19 3.22 2.82 -3.79
CA ARG A 19 3.67 3.50 -5.00
C ARG A 19 4.01 4.96 -4.72
N ALA A 20 3.13 5.69 -4.02
CA ALA A 20 3.36 7.10 -3.67
C ALA A 20 4.58 7.28 -2.77
N ARG A 21 4.83 6.36 -1.82
CA ARG A 21 6.02 6.40 -0.95
C ARG A 21 7.31 6.20 -1.73
N GLU A 22 7.32 5.27 -2.69
CA GLU A 22 8.51 5.02 -3.52
C GLU A 22 8.76 6.19 -4.49
N LEU A 23 7.72 6.76 -5.08
CA LEU A 23 7.84 7.99 -5.88
C LEU A 23 8.43 9.15 -5.04
N ALA A 24 7.98 9.31 -3.79
CA ALA A 24 8.52 10.34 -2.88
C ALA A 24 9.99 10.08 -2.49
N ARG A 25 10.47 8.84 -2.60
CA ARG A 25 11.89 8.47 -2.42
C ARG A 25 12.72 8.69 -3.67
N GLY A 26 12.11 9.10 -4.78
CA GLY A 26 12.77 9.32 -6.07
C GLY A 26 12.78 8.09 -6.98
N ALA A 27 12.02 7.04 -6.67
CA ALA A 27 11.86 5.91 -7.57
C ALA A 27 11.14 6.36 -8.86
N SER A 28 11.49 5.70 -9.97
CA SER A 28 10.77 5.89 -11.24
C SER A 28 9.36 5.31 -11.16
N GLU A 29 8.47 5.74 -12.04
CA GLU A 29 7.07 5.31 -12.02
C GLU A 29 6.90 3.79 -12.22
N ASP A 30 7.71 3.17 -13.09
CA ASP A 30 7.76 1.71 -13.29
C ASP A 30 8.29 0.99 -12.04
N GLU A 31 9.34 1.53 -11.43
CA GLU A 31 9.98 0.95 -10.24
C GLU A 31 9.04 1.00 -9.03
N ALA A 32 8.42 2.15 -8.78
CA ALA A 32 7.42 2.32 -7.74
C ALA A 32 6.21 1.40 -7.93
N ALA A 33 5.76 1.21 -9.18
CA ALA A 33 4.66 0.29 -9.51
C ALA A 33 5.04 -1.17 -9.23
N ARG A 34 6.26 -1.60 -9.61
CA ARG A 34 6.74 -2.96 -9.30
C ARG A 34 6.86 -3.20 -7.80
N ILE A 35 7.53 -2.29 -7.09
CA ILE A 35 7.70 -2.40 -5.63
C ILE A 35 6.34 -2.46 -4.94
N ALA A 36 5.38 -1.63 -5.36
CA ALA A 36 4.02 -1.67 -4.84
C ALA A 36 3.32 -3.00 -5.14
N ALA A 37 3.44 -3.55 -6.35
CA ALA A 37 2.84 -4.84 -6.71
C ALA A 37 3.45 -6.01 -5.90
N GLU A 38 4.76 -6.00 -5.65
CA GLU A 38 5.46 -7.04 -4.89
C GLU A 38 5.23 -6.96 -3.38
N THR A 39 4.88 -5.78 -2.87
CA THR A 39 4.79 -5.49 -1.44
C THR A 39 3.35 -5.43 -0.93
N VAL A 40 2.38 -5.12 -1.80
CA VAL A 40 0.96 -4.97 -1.43
C VAL A 40 0.40 -6.21 -0.73
N ASP A 41 0.70 -7.41 -1.24
CA ASP A 41 0.22 -8.67 -0.65
C ASP A 41 0.80 -8.90 0.75
N LYS A 42 2.07 -8.53 0.96
CA LYS A 42 2.75 -8.68 2.26
C LYS A 42 2.15 -7.72 3.30
N VAL A 43 1.84 -6.49 2.89
CA VAL A 43 1.23 -5.49 3.77
C VAL A 43 -0.20 -5.88 4.10
N ILE A 44 -0.99 -6.30 3.10
CA ILE A 44 -2.35 -6.83 3.32
C ILE A 44 -2.31 -8.04 4.28
N ALA A 45 -1.47 -9.04 4.02
CA ALA A 45 -1.35 -10.22 4.88
C ALA A 45 -0.97 -9.87 6.33
N ARG A 46 -0.05 -8.92 6.51
CA ARG A 46 0.34 -8.42 7.83
C ARG A 46 -0.78 -7.67 8.55
N GLU A 47 -1.55 -6.85 7.85
CA GLU A 47 -2.66 -6.06 8.44
C GLU A 47 -3.89 -6.94 8.74
N HIS A 48 -4.06 -8.05 8.02
CA HIS A 48 -5.15 -9.01 8.22
C HIS A 48 -4.85 -10.09 9.27
N GLY A 49 -3.64 -10.17 9.81
CA GLY A 49 -3.30 -10.99 10.97
C GLY A 49 -3.49 -12.50 10.76
N GLU A 50 -2.52 -13.14 10.11
CA GLU A 50 -2.18 -14.54 10.43
C GLU A 50 -1.03 -14.58 11.45
#